data_AF-A0A2H9P1H0-F1
#
_entry.id   AF-A0A2H9P1H0-F1
#
_cell.length_a   1.000
_cell.length_b   1.000
_cell.length_c   1.000
_cell.angle_alpha   90.00
_cell.angle_beta   90.00
_cell.angle_gamma   90.00
#
_symmetry.space_group_name_H-M   'P 1'
#
loop_
_entity.id
_entity.type
_entity.pdbx_description
1 polymer ?
#
loop_
_entity_poly.entity_id
_entity_poly.type
_entity_poly.pdbx_seq_one_letter_code
_entity_poly.pdbx_strand_id
1 'polypeptide(L)'
;NDFNGYPNSVKIDLSIRENVLGGKENRQIIHFYDNIEPSVFYIPTMTLKEIVAEKVRAITYAHRPRHLYDMWYIIGKNVVIDPNLVNSKLALYGEQFDFKKLKEGITMMKENWKRDLQYLMPSVPSFDDVTQKVLTKIADVMK
;
A
#
# COMPACT_ATOMS: atom_id res chain seq x y z
N ASN A 1 9.99 -14.09 -8.86
CA ASN A 1 8.98 -14.98 -9.47
C ASN A 1 8.13 -15.54 -8.34
N ASP A 2 7.07 -14.85 -7.94
CA ASP A 2 6.24 -15.18 -6.75
C ASP A 2 4.88 -15.81 -7.14
N PHE A 3 4.69 -16.24 -8.39
CA PHE A 3 3.39 -16.68 -8.93
C PHE A 3 3.20 -18.21 -9.03
N ASN A 4 4.00 -19.02 -8.33
CA ASN A 4 3.80 -20.47 -8.27
C ASN A 4 2.89 -20.87 -7.09
N GLY A 5 1.62 -20.47 -7.14
CA GLY A 5 0.59 -20.94 -6.21
C GLY A 5 -0.04 -22.25 -6.69
N TYR A 6 -0.36 -23.16 -5.77
CA TYR A 6 -1.21 -24.33 -6.10
C TYR A 6 -2.68 -23.89 -6.10
N PRO A 7 -3.57 -24.51 -6.89
CA PRO A 7 -4.97 -24.08 -7.00
C PRO A 7 -5.73 -24.03 -5.66
N ASN A 8 -5.30 -24.83 -4.68
CA ASN A 8 -5.96 -24.97 -3.37
C ASN A 8 -5.10 -24.44 -2.21
N SER A 9 -4.13 -23.56 -2.48
CA SER A 9 -3.31 -22.96 -1.42
C SER A 9 -3.46 -21.45 -1.34
N VAL A 10 -3.55 -20.94 -0.12
CA VAL A 10 -3.50 -19.51 0.18
C VAL A 10 -2.19 -19.23 0.89
N LYS A 11 -1.36 -18.37 0.32
CA LYS A 11 -0.16 -17.89 1.00
C LYS A 11 -0.56 -16.82 2.01
N ILE A 12 -0.20 -17.05 3.28
CA ILE A 12 -0.43 -16.11 4.37
C ILE A 12 0.92 -15.58 4.83
N ASP A 13 1.11 -14.26 4.75
CA ASP A 13 2.27 -13.57 5.29
C ASP A 13 1.89 -12.95 6.65
N LEU A 14 2.57 -13.36 7.72
CA LEU A 14 2.34 -12.88 9.09
C LEU A 14 3.55 -12.07 9.58
N SER A 15 3.31 -10.86 10.07
CA SER A 15 4.31 -10.01 10.71
C SER A 15 4.00 -9.84 12.18
N ILE A 16 5.01 -10.08 13.03
CA ILE A 16 4.96 -9.86 14.49
C ILE A 16 5.85 -8.70 14.92
N ARG A 17 6.48 -7.99 13.97
CA ARG A 17 7.51 -6.98 14.23
C ARG A 17 6.93 -5.63 14.65
N GLU A 18 5.66 -5.39 14.36
CA GLU A 18 5.03 -4.09 14.49
C GLU A 18 3.63 -4.20 15.09
N ASN A 19 3.28 -3.23 15.93
CA ASN A 19 1.92 -3.07 16.42
C ASN A 19 1.11 -2.22 15.44
N VAL A 20 -0.20 -2.49 15.38
CA VAL A 20 -1.17 -1.63 14.71
C VAL A 20 -1.40 -0.39 15.59
N LEU A 21 -0.96 0.78 15.13
CA LEU A 21 -0.90 2.02 15.91
C LEU A 21 -2.13 2.92 15.71
N GLY A 22 -2.68 2.96 14.50
CA GLY A 22 -3.80 3.79 14.10
C GLY A 22 -5.16 3.21 14.49
N GLY A 23 -5.20 2.13 15.27
CA GLY A 23 -6.40 1.40 15.62
C GLY A 23 -6.83 0.36 14.58
N LYS A 24 -7.86 -0.40 14.91
CA LYS A 24 -8.46 -1.41 14.03
C LYS A 24 -9.86 -0.97 13.64
N GLU A 25 -10.23 -1.22 12.39
CA GLU A 25 -11.57 -0.97 11.86
C GLU A 25 -12.16 -2.30 11.38
N ASN A 26 -13.40 -2.59 11.75
CA ASN A 26 -14.09 -3.75 11.18
C ASN A 26 -14.58 -3.41 9.77
N ARG A 27 -14.09 -4.15 8.77
CA ARG A 27 -14.51 -4.03 7.37
C ARG A 27 -15.31 -5.25 6.97
N GLN A 28 -16.38 -5.00 6.24
CA GLN A 28 -17.22 -6.03 5.67
C GLN A 28 -16.45 -6.79 4.58
N ILE A 29 -16.55 -8.12 4.57
CA ILE A 29 -15.94 -8.94 3.52
C ILE A 29 -16.75 -8.79 2.23
N ILE A 30 -16.07 -8.47 1.13
CA ILE A 30 -16.64 -8.50 -0.22
C ILE A 30 -16.28 -9.86 -0.83
N HIS A 31 -17.28 -10.67 -1.19
CA HIS A 31 -17.09 -11.96 -1.85
C HIS A 31 -18.03 -12.14 -3.05
N PHE A 32 -17.68 -13.06 -3.93
CA PHE A 32 -18.40 -13.38 -5.16
C PHE A 32 -19.03 -14.79 -5.14
N TYR A 33 -19.08 -15.43 -3.97
CA TYR A 33 -19.78 -16.72 -3.81
C TYR A 33 -21.29 -16.52 -3.80
N ASP A 34 -21.97 -17.02 -4.84
CA ASP A 34 -23.42 -16.88 -5.03
C ASP A 34 -24.25 -17.58 -3.95
N ASN A 35 -23.70 -18.61 -3.32
CA ASN A 35 -24.37 -19.43 -2.30
C ASN A 35 -24.15 -18.93 -0.87
N ILE A 36 -23.47 -17.81 -0.71
CA ILE A 36 -23.26 -17.15 0.58
C ILE A 36 -24.03 -15.85 0.50
N GLU A 37 -24.95 -15.64 1.45
CA GLU A 37 -25.70 -14.38 1.55
C GLU A 37 -24.72 -13.20 1.54
N PRO A 38 -24.96 -12.15 0.72
CA PRO A 38 -24.10 -10.99 0.66
C PRO A 38 -23.84 -10.41 2.05
N SER A 39 -22.67 -10.76 2.59
CA SER A 39 -21.88 -10.00 3.56
C SER A 39 -22.39 -9.83 5.01
N VAL A 40 -22.57 -10.95 5.73
CA VAL A 40 -22.69 -10.97 7.22
C VAL A 40 -21.35 -10.98 7.97
N PHE A 41 -20.23 -11.07 7.25
CA PHE A 41 -18.91 -11.25 7.84
C PHE A 41 -18.11 -9.94 7.89
N TYR A 42 -17.49 -9.69 9.04
CA TYR A 42 -16.61 -8.56 9.27
C TYR A 42 -15.25 -9.05 9.75
N ILE A 43 -14.20 -8.37 9.30
CA ILE A 43 -12.83 -8.63 9.75
C ILE A 43 -12.19 -7.36 10.28
N PRO A 44 -11.39 -7.44 11.37
CA PRO A 44 -10.61 -6.31 11.81
C PRO A 44 -9.48 -6.05 10.82
N THR A 45 -9.40 -4.82 10.32
CA THR A 45 -8.34 -4.34 9.43
C THR A 45 -7.59 -3.17 10.07
N MET A 46 -6.41 -2.86 9.56
CA MET A 46 -5.80 -1.56 9.81
C MET A 46 -6.69 -0.45 9.26
N THR A 47 -6.61 0.74 9.85
CA THR A 47 -7.23 1.93 9.25
C THR A 47 -6.55 2.25 7.92
N LEU A 48 -7.27 2.94 7.03
CA LEU A 48 -6.67 3.38 5.76
C LEU A 48 -5.48 4.32 5.96
N LYS A 49 -5.49 5.15 7.03
CA LYS A 49 -4.36 6.03 7.38
C LYS A 49 -3.10 5.21 7.68
N GLU A 50 -3.24 4.13 8.45
CA GLU A 50 -2.12 3.26 8.77
C GLU A 50 -1.65 2.45 7.56
N ILE A 51 -2.58 1.97 6.72
CA ILE A 51 -2.23 1.32 5.45
C ILE A 51 -1.40 2.28 4.58
N VAL A 52 -1.78 3.57 4.48
CA VAL A 52 -1.01 4.56 3.73
C VAL A 52 0.39 4.75 4.32
N ALA A 53 0.53 4.80 5.64
CA ALA A 53 1.84 4.88 6.30
C ALA A 53 2.73 3.66 5.99
N GLU A 54 2.16 2.44 6.01
CA GLU A 54 2.85 1.23 5.57
C GLU A 54 3.27 1.29 4.11
N LYS A 55 2.43 1.86 3.22
CA LYS A 55 2.80 2.02 1.80
C LYS A 55 3.97 2.98 1.62
N VAL A 56 4.04 4.07 2.39
CA VAL A 56 5.21 4.97 2.37
C VAL A 56 6.48 4.18 2.72
N ARG A 57 6.48 3.44 3.83
CA ARG A 57 7.60 2.57 4.21
C ARG A 57 7.94 1.54 3.14
N ALA A 58 6.93 0.87 2.57
CA ALA A 58 7.13 -0.16 1.56
C ALA A 58 7.68 0.39 0.24
N ILE A 59 7.29 1.61 -0.16
CA ILE A 59 7.88 2.31 -1.31
C ILE A 59 9.35 2.61 -1.05
N THR A 60 9.69 3.03 0.17
CA THR A 60 11.06 3.38 0.57
C THR A 60 12.00 2.18 0.66
N TYR A 61 11.53 0.96 1.00
CA TYR A 61 12.44 -0.19 1.20
C TYR A 61 12.14 -1.45 0.37
N ALA A 62 10.92 -1.65 -0.10
CA ALA A 62 10.53 -2.87 -0.82
C ALA A 62 10.40 -2.66 -2.34
N HIS A 63 10.19 -1.42 -2.79
CA HIS A 63 10.26 -1.00 -4.20
C HIS A 63 9.43 -1.85 -5.17
N ARG A 64 8.22 -2.28 -4.76
CA ARG A 64 7.31 -3.02 -5.66
C ARG A 64 6.28 -2.08 -6.29
N PRO A 65 6.11 -2.07 -7.62
CA PRO A 65 5.16 -1.19 -8.32
C PRO A 65 3.75 -1.14 -7.71
N ARG A 66 3.23 -2.28 -7.26
CA ARG A 66 1.92 -2.36 -6.60
C ARG A 66 1.81 -1.45 -5.36
N HIS A 67 2.87 -1.25 -4.59
CA HIS A 67 2.83 -0.36 -3.41
C HIS A 67 2.55 1.09 -3.78
N LEU A 68 3.18 1.59 -4.86
CA LEU A 68 2.94 2.94 -5.37
C LEU A 68 1.54 3.07 -5.98
N TYR A 69 1.06 2.05 -6.71
CA TYR A 69 -0.31 2.02 -7.21
C TYR A 69 -1.33 2.07 -6.07
N ASP A 70 -1.19 1.20 -5.06
CA ASP A 70 -2.09 1.14 -3.91
C ASP A 70 -2.13 2.48 -3.18
N MET A 71 -0.96 3.10 -2.96
CA MET A 71 -0.86 4.41 -2.33
C MET A 71 -1.63 5.45 -3.12
N TRP A 72 -1.36 5.58 -4.43
CA TRP A 72 -2.06 6.51 -5.32
C TRP A 72 -3.57 6.32 -5.31
N TYR A 73 -4.02 5.07 -5.36
CA TYR A 73 -5.44 4.75 -5.34
C TYR A 73 -6.10 5.18 -4.02
N ILE A 74 -5.48 4.85 -2.88
CA ILE A 74 -6.03 5.13 -1.54
C ILE A 74 -6.05 6.64 -1.27
N ILE A 75 -4.96 7.37 -1.54
CA ILE A 75 -4.92 8.83 -1.33
C ILE A 75 -5.89 9.56 -2.28
N GLY A 76 -6.16 9.01 -3.46
CA GLY A 76 -7.18 9.51 -4.40
C GLY A 76 -8.61 9.43 -3.85
N LYS A 77 -8.83 8.66 -2.77
CA LYS A 77 -10.10 8.62 -2.02
C LYS A 77 -10.12 9.59 -0.83
N ASN A 78 -9.25 10.60 -0.84
CA ASN A 78 -9.12 11.61 0.22
C ASN A 78 -8.70 11.06 1.60
N VAL A 79 -8.01 9.91 1.62
CA VAL A 79 -7.41 9.41 2.86
C VAL A 79 -6.26 10.32 3.28
N VAL A 80 -6.28 10.74 4.54
CA VAL A 80 -5.26 11.60 5.14
C VAL A 80 -3.97 10.82 5.34
N ILE A 81 -2.85 11.42 4.93
CA ILE A 81 -1.51 10.95 5.28
C ILE A 81 -1.20 11.47 6.68
N ASP A 82 -0.87 10.59 7.61
CA ASP A 82 -0.52 10.97 8.99
C ASP A 82 1.01 10.91 9.17
N PRO A 83 1.70 12.05 9.31
CA PRO A 83 3.15 12.08 9.47
C PRO A 83 3.66 11.28 10.68
N ASN A 84 2.89 11.23 11.77
CA ASN A 84 3.28 10.51 12.97
C ASN A 84 3.23 9.01 12.73
N LEU A 85 2.20 8.52 12.04
CA LEU A 85 2.13 7.11 11.63
C LEU A 85 3.26 6.78 10.67
N VAL A 86 3.52 7.62 9.66
CA VAL A 86 4.62 7.42 8.69
C VAL A 86 5.96 7.28 9.42
N ASN A 87 6.29 8.22 10.30
CA ASN A 87 7.54 8.19 11.06
C ASN A 87 7.60 6.98 12.00
N SER A 88 6.48 6.60 12.62
CA SER A 88 6.42 5.41 13.47
C SER A 88 6.70 4.12 12.67
N LYS A 89 6.24 4.03 11.42
CA LYS A 89 6.52 2.89 10.53
C LYS A 89 7.98 2.86 10.08
N LEU A 90 8.58 4.01 9.81
CA LEU A 90 9.99 4.13 9.43
C LEU A 90 10.94 3.93 10.63
N ALA A 91 10.51 4.22 11.85
CA ALA A 91 11.30 4.01 13.07
C ALA A 91 11.70 2.53 13.29
N LEU A 92 10.95 1.58 12.71
CA LEU A 92 11.32 0.16 12.69
C LEU A 92 12.61 -0.12 11.92
N TYR A 93 13.00 0.80 11.04
CA TYR A 93 14.25 0.80 10.29
C TYR A 93 15.28 1.77 10.89
N GLY A 94 14.97 2.41 12.04
CA GLY A 94 15.81 3.42 12.67
C GLY A 94 15.81 4.76 11.96
N GLU A 95 14.81 5.05 11.12
CA GLU A 95 14.78 6.25 10.27
C GLU A 95 13.50 7.08 10.49
N GLN A 96 13.58 8.35 10.11
CA GLN A 96 12.42 9.23 9.92
C GLN A 96 12.16 9.43 8.44
N PHE A 97 11.02 10.06 8.12
CA PHE A 97 10.66 10.38 6.76
C PHE A 97 11.73 11.20 6.05
N ASP A 98 12.20 10.69 4.92
CA ASP A 98 13.10 11.38 4.00
C ASP A 98 12.46 11.39 2.61
N PHE A 99 12.13 12.60 2.15
CA PHE A 99 11.50 12.81 0.85
C PHE A 99 12.38 12.37 -0.32
N LYS A 100 13.72 12.45 -0.19
CA LYS A 100 14.67 12.02 -1.21
C LYS A 100 14.66 10.50 -1.34
N LYS A 101 14.72 9.77 -0.23
CA LYS A 101 14.65 8.30 -0.22
C LYS A 101 13.35 7.78 -0.81
N LEU A 102 12.24 8.43 -0.49
CA LEU A 102 10.95 8.09 -1.10
C LEU A 102 10.99 8.25 -2.63
N LYS A 103 11.50 9.39 -3.12
CA LYS A 103 11.64 9.64 -4.56
C LYS A 103 12.52 8.59 -5.25
N GLU A 104 13.67 8.26 -4.65
CA GLU A 104 14.56 7.22 -5.15
C GLU A 104 13.84 5.87 -5.23
N GLY A 105 13.13 5.48 -4.17
CA GLY A 105 12.34 4.26 -4.15
C GLY A 105 11.25 4.23 -5.23
N ILE A 106 10.61 5.37 -5.51
CA ILE A 106 9.67 5.51 -6.62
C ILE A 106 10.37 5.30 -7.96
N THR A 107 11.49 5.98 -8.21
CA THR A 107 12.24 5.87 -9.46
C THR A 107 12.66 4.43 -9.76
N MET A 108 13.07 3.66 -8.75
CA MET A 108 13.42 2.24 -8.90
C MET A 108 12.27 1.36 -9.43
N MET A 109 11.02 1.79 -9.27
CA MET A 109 9.85 1.04 -9.75
C MET A 109 9.51 1.31 -11.22
N LYS A 110 10.09 2.33 -11.86
CA LYS A 110 9.70 2.78 -13.21
C LYS A 110 9.85 1.68 -14.26
N GLU A 111 10.98 1.00 -14.27
CA GLU A 111 11.28 -0.06 -15.25
C GLU A 111 10.30 -1.25 -15.15
N ASN A 112 9.91 -1.59 -13.92
CA ASN A 112 9.06 -2.73 -13.63
C ASN A 112 7.56 -2.38 -13.61
N TRP A 113 7.21 -1.10 -13.71
CA TRP A 113 5.85 -0.59 -13.51
C TRP A 113 4.81 -1.32 -14.37
N LYS A 114 4.99 -1.26 -15.69
CA LYS A 114 4.07 -1.89 -16.64
C LYS A 114 4.11 -3.41 -16.53
N ARG A 115 5.32 -3.98 -16.47
CA ARG A 115 5.54 -5.43 -16.44
C ARG A 115 4.82 -6.10 -15.26
N ASP A 116 4.90 -5.49 -14.08
CA ASP A 116 4.36 -6.10 -12.87
C ASP A 116 2.85 -5.83 -12.72
N LEU A 117 2.35 -4.66 -13.15
CA LEU A 117 0.93 -4.30 -12.98
C LEU A 117 0.02 -4.84 -14.09
N GLN A 118 0.51 -5.07 -15.32
CA GLN A 118 -0.33 -5.52 -16.44
C GLN A 118 -1.03 -6.87 -16.20
N TYR A 119 -0.49 -7.71 -15.31
CA TYR A 119 -1.10 -8.99 -14.93
C TYR A 119 -2.16 -8.86 -13.83
N LEU A 120 -2.20 -7.71 -13.13
CA LEU A 120 -3.08 -7.45 -11.99
C LEU A 120 -4.29 -6.60 -12.37
N MET A 121 -4.22 -5.87 -13.50
CA MET A 121 -5.28 -4.96 -13.92
C MET A 121 -5.35 -4.82 -15.43
N PRO A 122 -6.55 -4.56 -15.99
CA PRO A 122 -6.75 -4.47 -17.43
C PRO A 122 -6.05 -3.27 -18.08
N SER A 123 -5.82 -2.19 -17.31
CA SER A 123 -5.14 -0.99 -17.81
C SER A 123 -4.22 -0.43 -16.73
N VAL A 124 -2.94 -0.29 -17.08
CA VAL A 124 -1.92 0.26 -16.18
C VAL A 124 -1.86 1.78 -16.33
N PRO A 125 -2.05 2.57 -15.25
CA PRO A 125 -1.97 4.02 -15.34
C PRO A 125 -0.55 4.50 -15.65
N SER A 126 -0.43 5.73 -16.17
CA SER A 126 0.86 6.39 -16.40
C SER A 126 1.68 6.45 -15.12
N PHE A 127 2.91 5.94 -15.17
CA PHE A 127 3.84 5.99 -14.03
C PHE A 127 4.12 7.44 -13.60
N ASP A 128 4.30 8.34 -14.58
CA ASP A 128 4.66 9.73 -14.30
C ASP A 128 3.48 10.48 -13.66
N ASP A 129 2.25 10.26 -14.12
CA ASP A 129 1.04 10.87 -13.53
C ASP A 129 0.79 10.39 -12.09
N VAL A 130 0.95 9.07 -11.87
CA VAL A 130 0.83 8.46 -10.55
C VAL A 130 1.88 9.04 -9.60
N THR A 131 3.13 9.10 -10.05
CA THR A 131 4.26 9.65 -9.29
C THR A 131 4.03 11.11 -8.92
N GLN A 132 3.62 11.94 -9.89
CA GLN A 132 3.36 13.36 -9.66
C GLN A 132 2.28 13.56 -8.60
N LYS A 133 1.16 12.83 -8.69
CA LYS A 133 0.05 12.92 -7.72
C LYS A 133 0.48 12.51 -6.31
N VAL A 134 1.21 11.40 -6.20
CA VAL A 134 1.69 10.89 -4.91
C VAL A 134 2.69 11.86 -4.28
N LEU A 135 3.70 12.30 -5.03
CA LEU A 135 4.72 13.21 -4.52
C LEU A 135 4.15 14.57 -4.12
N THR A 136 3.20 15.11 -4.89
CA THR A 136 2.52 16.37 -4.55
C THR A 136 1.78 16.22 -3.22
N LYS A 137 0.96 15.18 -3.08
CA LYS A 137 0.17 14.95 -1.87
C LYS A 137 1.03 14.76 -0.63
N ILE A 138 2.17 14.07 -0.75
CA ILE A 138 3.12 13.87 0.34
C ILE A 138 3.82 15.18 0.69
N ALA A 139 4.30 15.93 -0.30
CA ALA A 139 4.98 17.20 -0.07
C ALA A 139 4.07 18.24 0.62
N ASP A 140 2.77 18.21 0.35
CA ASP A 140 1.80 19.10 1.01
C ASP A 140 1.66 18.82 2.51
N VAL A 141 1.86 17.57 2.93
CA VAL A 141 1.58 17.09 4.30
C VAL A 141 2.85 16.92 5.14
N MET A 142 3.97 16.57 4.51
CA MET A 142 5.24 16.22 5.17
C MET A 142 6.24 17.39 5.17
N LYS A 143 5.76 18.64 5.27
CA LYS A 143 6.62 19.84 5.33
C LYS A 143 7.42 19.91 6.63
#